data_AF-A0A1X1Q3C7-F1
#
_entry.id   AF-A0A1X1Q3C7-F1
#
_cell.length_a   1.000
_cell.length_b   1.000
_cell.length_c   1.000
_cell.angle_alpha   90.00
_cell.angle_beta   90.00
_cell.angle_gamma   90.00
#
_symmetry.space_group_name_H-M   'P 1'
#
loop_
_entity.id
_entity.type
_entity.pdbx_description
1 polymer ?
#
loop_
_entity_poly.entity_id
_entity_poly.type
_entity_poly.pdbx_seq_one_letter_code
_entity_poly.pdbx_strand_id
1 'polypeptide(L)'
;MMKKLLLGLVALIAIFAIAGCGTEKPKDSADKAVLGYSEIMAYGVSDSMAATGMTKKQEEEIQEAVIGDLLKSFAQFPLNDANVENVTASYITKMKAAMQIQTKVKKDDAEHPVVEVTANVIDQAGADKLASTSEDIIALGVVLGALQANGYTVEQFKQDPDFQKATIECIDNYINAIPLKMGQTYECKCEIVKGDDGKTYWAPVDVDGLKKFVNGL
;
A
#
# COMPACT_ATOMS: atom_id res chain seq x y z
N MET A 1 -16.57 7.01 5.15
CA MET A 1 -15.54 7.59 6.05
C MET A 1 -14.09 7.31 5.58
N MET A 2 -13.87 6.72 4.40
CA MET A 2 -12.54 6.48 3.80
C MET A 2 -11.79 7.76 3.39
N LYS A 3 -12.49 8.88 3.15
CA LYS A 3 -11.90 10.16 2.73
C LYS A 3 -10.87 10.80 3.70
N LYS A 4 -10.73 10.29 4.93
CA LYS A 4 -9.81 10.86 5.94
C LYS A 4 -8.55 10.03 6.20
N LEU A 5 -8.39 8.85 5.59
CA LEU A 5 -7.23 7.98 5.82
C LEU A 5 -5.99 8.35 4.99
N LEU A 6 -6.09 9.30 4.05
CA LEU A 6 -5.02 9.61 3.10
C LEU A 6 -4.12 10.81 3.46
N LEU A 7 -4.27 11.43 4.63
CA LEU A 7 -3.71 12.77 4.90
C LEU A 7 -2.47 12.82 5.82
N GLY A 8 -1.85 11.68 6.14
CA GLY A 8 -0.78 11.61 7.14
C GLY A 8 0.67 11.50 6.64
N LEU A 9 0.97 11.62 5.34
CA LEU A 9 2.26 11.16 4.80
C LEU A 9 3.00 12.22 3.97
N VAL A 10 3.37 13.37 4.55
CA VAL A 10 3.99 14.49 3.81
C VAL A 10 5.38 14.90 4.35
N ALA A 11 6.12 14.03 5.06
CA ALA A 11 7.37 14.50 5.69
C ALA A 11 8.54 13.50 5.76
N LEU A 12 8.74 12.62 4.77
CA LEU A 12 9.82 11.61 4.86
C LEU A 12 10.79 11.50 3.67
N ILE A 13 10.78 12.45 2.73
CA ILE A 13 11.72 12.47 1.60
C ILE A 13 12.76 13.58 1.79
N ALA A 14 13.38 13.63 2.97
CA ALA A 14 14.45 14.60 3.20
C ALA A 14 15.51 14.01 4.12
N ILE A 15 16.33 13.08 3.59
CA ILE A 15 17.81 13.07 3.72
C ILE A 15 18.33 12.16 2.59
N PHE A 16 18.42 12.66 1.37
CA PHE A 16 19.31 12.10 0.36
C PHE A 16 20.14 13.26 -0.19
N ALA A 17 21.46 13.19 -0.02
CA ALA A 17 22.35 14.16 -0.63
C ALA A 17 22.47 13.82 -2.12
N ILE A 18 22.00 14.72 -2.98
CA ILE A 18 22.22 14.66 -4.43
C ILE A 18 23.74 14.68 -4.64
N ALA A 19 24.31 13.58 -5.10
CA ALA A 19 25.73 13.50 -5.36
C ALA A 19 26.03 14.19 -6.70
N GLY A 20 26.73 15.32 -6.66
CA GLY A 20 27.19 16.03 -7.86
C GLY A 20 28.18 15.20 -8.69
N CYS A 21 28.14 15.42 -10.01
CA CYS A 21 28.84 14.75 -11.10
C CYS A 21 30.16 14.04 -10.73
N GLY A 22 30.20 12.72 -10.95
CA GLY A 22 31.40 11.88 -10.83
C GLY A 22 31.21 10.56 -10.06
N THR A 23 29.98 10.20 -9.71
CA THR A 23 29.69 9.05 -8.84
C THR A 23 29.63 7.71 -9.58
N GLU A 24 30.10 6.67 -8.89
CA GLU A 24 29.99 5.27 -9.30
C GLU A 24 28.52 4.91 -9.53
N LYS A 25 28.20 4.37 -10.72
CA LYS A 25 26.83 3.95 -11.10
C LYS A 25 26.32 2.94 -10.06
N PRO A 26 25.09 3.10 -9.53
CA PRO A 26 24.52 2.12 -8.60
C PRO A 26 24.60 0.70 -9.13
N LYS A 27 24.85 -0.26 -8.23
CA LYS A 27 25.00 -1.69 -8.57
C LYS A 27 23.71 -2.29 -9.12
N ASP A 28 22.59 -1.96 -8.48
CA ASP A 28 21.27 -2.38 -8.93
C ASP A 28 20.74 -1.43 -10.01
N SER A 29 19.86 -1.95 -10.86
CA SER A 29 19.26 -1.19 -11.95
C SER A 29 18.12 -0.30 -11.44
N ALA A 30 17.89 0.82 -12.13
CA ALA A 30 16.89 1.81 -11.72
C ALA A 30 15.47 1.22 -11.66
N ASP A 31 15.13 0.30 -12.54
CA ASP A 31 13.84 -0.40 -12.55
C ASP A 31 13.62 -1.26 -11.30
N LYS A 32 14.65 -1.93 -10.77
CA LYS A 32 14.56 -2.67 -9.50
C LYS A 32 14.36 -1.75 -8.31
N ALA A 33 15.08 -0.63 -8.28
CA ALA A 33 14.88 0.37 -7.22
C ALA A 33 13.46 0.91 -7.27
N VAL A 34 12.99 1.36 -8.43
CA VAL A 34 11.62 1.87 -8.61
C VAL A 34 10.57 0.82 -8.27
N LEU A 35 10.80 -0.47 -8.56
CA LEU A 35 9.91 -1.55 -8.13
C LEU A 35 9.81 -1.61 -6.60
N GLY A 36 10.96 -1.54 -5.91
CA GLY A 36 11.02 -1.50 -4.45
C GLY A 36 10.22 -0.34 -3.85
N TYR A 37 10.45 0.88 -4.36
CA TYR A 37 9.67 2.07 -3.95
C TYR A 37 8.17 1.89 -4.23
N SER A 38 7.81 1.36 -5.39
CA SER A 38 6.40 1.17 -5.80
C SER A 38 5.67 0.18 -4.90
N GLU A 39 6.29 -0.97 -4.62
CA GLU A 39 5.71 -2.04 -3.81
C GLU A 39 5.58 -1.65 -2.33
N ILE A 40 6.60 -1.05 -1.73
CA ILE A 40 6.54 -0.62 -0.32
C ILE A 40 5.49 0.48 -0.11
N MET A 41 5.30 1.38 -1.08
CA MET A 41 4.24 2.40 -1.01
C MET A 41 2.83 1.86 -1.26
N ALA A 42 2.71 0.74 -1.98
CA ALA A 42 1.43 0.12 -2.28
C ALA A 42 0.97 -0.82 -1.16
N TYR A 43 1.87 -1.60 -0.56
CA TYR A 43 1.52 -2.65 0.41
C TYR A 43 2.32 -2.63 1.71
N GLY A 44 3.29 -1.73 1.86
CA GLY A 44 4.19 -1.70 3.00
C GLY A 44 5.35 -2.70 2.89
N VAL A 45 5.38 -3.59 1.89
CA VAL A 45 6.45 -4.61 1.77
C VAL A 45 6.92 -4.74 0.33
N SER A 46 8.20 -5.08 0.15
CA SER A 46 8.79 -5.38 -1.16
C SER A 46 9.92 -6.39 -1.02
N ASP A 47 10.08 -7.24 -2.03
CA ASP A 47 11.22 -8.14 -2.16
C ASP A 47 12.45 -7.43 -2.78
N SER A 48 12.26 -6.21 -3.28
CA SER A 48 13.28 -5.39 -3.96
C SER A 48 13.86 -4.28 -3.07
N MET A 49 13.64 -4.33 -1.75
CA MET A 49 14.05 -3.27 -0.82
C MET A 49 15.55 -2.96 -0.85
N ALA A 50 16.40 -3.98 -1.01
CA ALA A 50 17.86 -3.80 -1.08
C ALA A 50 18.31 -2.86 -2.22
N ALA A 51 17.53 -2.75 -3.30
CA ALA A 51 17.83 -1.88 -4.44
C ALA A 51 17.48 -0.40 -4.18
N THR A 52 16.67 -0.11 -3.15
CA THR A 52 16.16 1.25 -2.86
C THR A 52 17.16 2.12 -2.09
N GLY A 53 18.09 1.49 -1.37
CA GLY A 53 18.99 2.17 -0.45
C GLY A 53 18.33 2.71 0.82
N MET A 54 17.06 2.38 1.07
CA MET A 54 16.38 2.73 2.31
C MET A 54 17.05 2.07 3.52
N THR A 55 17.16 2.82 4.60
CA THR A 55 17.55 2.28 5.91
C THR A 55 16.41 1.50 6.51
N LYS A 56 16.70 0.48 7.33
CA LYS A 56 15.69 -0.29 8.06
C LYS A 56 14.66 0.60 8.78
N LYS A 57 15.10 1.72 9.34
CA LYS A 57 14.21 2.69 10.00
C LYS A 57 13.21 3.32 9.03
N GLN A 58 13.65 3.74 7.84
CA GLN A 58 12.76 4.26 6.81
C GLN A 58 11.78 3.19 6.32
N GLU A 59 12.24 1.94 6.17
CA GLU A 59 11.37 0.82 5.81
C GLU A 59 10.28 0.59 6.88
N GLU A 60 10.67 0.55 8.15
CA GLU A 60 9.76 0.36 9.29
C GLU A 60 8.73 1.50 9.40
N GLU A 61 9.14 2.75 9.18
CA GLU A 61 8.23 3.90 9.20
C GLU A 61 7.20 3.86 8.05
N ILE A 62 7.61 3.45 6.84
CA ILE A 62 6.68 3.28 5.71
C ILE A 62 5.77 2.08 5.95
N GLN A 63 6.31 0.98 6.47
CA GLN A 63 5.54 -0.20 6.88
C GLN A 63 4.47 0.15 7.90
N GLU A 64 4.85 0.85 8.97
CA GLU A 64 3.92 1.25 10.03
C GLU A 64 2.84 2.17 9.47
N ALA A 65 3.18 3.10 8.58
CA ALA A 65 2.19 3.96 7.96
C ALA A 65 1.19 3.17 7.09
N VAL A 66 1.68 2.32 6.19
CA VAL A 66 0.81 1.58 5.25
C VAL A 66 0.01 0.49 5.97
N ILE A 67 0.68 -0.38 6.72
CA ILE A 67 0.05 -1.52 7.41
C ILE A 67 -0.74 -1.04 8.62
N GLY A 68 -0.24 -0.06 9.37
CA GLY A 68 -0.93 0.48 10.54
C GLY A 68 -2.27 1.15 10.18
N ASP A 69 -2.36 1.82 9.03
CA ASP A 69 -3.62 2.40 8.58
C ASP A 69 -4.64 1.33 8.12
N LEU A 70 -4.17 0.21 7.56
CA LEU A 70 -5.01 -0.96 7.28
C LEU A 70 -5.50 -1.62 8.57
N LEU A 71 -4.63 -1.84 9.55
CA LEU A 71 -4.98 -2.39 10.86
C LEU A 71 -6.05 -1.52 11.54
N LYS A 72 -5.87 -0.20 11.57
CA LYS A 72 -6.86 0.74 12.13
C LYS A 72 -8.19 0.68 11.38
N SER A 73 -8.16 0.49 10.06
CA SER A 73 -9.37 0.41 9.23
C SER A 73 -10.15 -0.87 9.49
N PHE A 74 -9.48 -2.02 9.53
CA PHE A 74 -10.14 -3.30 9.79
C PHE A 74 -10.54 -3.47 11.27
N ALA A 75 -9.86 -2.81 12.20
CA ALA A 75 -10.27 -2.76 13.61
C ALA A 75 -11.59 -2.01 13.85
N GLN A 76 -12.17 -1.35 12.84
CA GLN A 76 -13.52 -0.78 12.93
C GLN A 76 -14.61 -1.85 12.89
N PHE A 77 -14.30 -3.04 12.37
CA PHE A 77 -15.18 -4.19 12.47
C PHE A 77 -15.02 -4.83 13.85
N PRO A 78 -16.08 -5.46 14.42
CA PRO A 78 -16.02 -6.12 15.72
C PRO A 78 -15.29 -7.47 15.64
N LEU A 79 -14.04 -7.42 15.16
CA LEU A 79 -13.11 -8.53 15.08
C LEU A 79 -12.22 -8.55 16.33
N ASN A 80 -11.76 -9.75 16.72
CA ASN A 80 -10.63 -9.86 17.63
C ASN A 80 -9.30 -9.49 16.94
N ASP A 81 -8.27 -9.20 17.72
CA ASP A 81 -7.02 -8.63 17.21
C ASP A 81 -6.32 -9.59 16.21
N ALA A 82 -6.34 -10.89 16.49
CA ALA A 82 -5.80 -11.90 15.58
C ALA A 82 -6.52 -11.90 14.21
N ASN A 83 -7.84 -11.72 14.20
CA ASN A 83 -8.61 -11.63 12.96
C ASN A 83 -8.40 -10.30 12.22
N VAL A 84 -8.14 -9.20 12.94
CA VAL A 84 -7.73 -7.92 12.32
C VAL A 84 -6.40 -8.07 11.59
N GLU A 85 -5.41 -8.72 12.24
CA GLU A 85 -4.12 -9.02 11.62
C GLU A 85 -4.26 -9.94 10.41
N ASN A 86 -5.05 -11.01 10.53
CA ASN A 86 -5.28 -11.97 9.44
C ASN A 86 -5.96 -11.32 8.22
N VAL A 87 -6.99 -10.50 8.44
CA VAL A 87 -7.66 -9.78 7.35
C VAL A 87 -6.72 -8.77 6.71
N THR A 88 -5.89 -8.08 7.49
CA THR A 88 -4.88 -7.15 6.97
C THR A 88 -3.85 -7.86 6.08
N ALA A 89 -3.34 -9.01 6.53
CA ALA A 89 -2.43 -9.83 5.74
C ALA A 89 -3.09 -10.39 4.46
N SER A 90 -4.36 -10.81 4.54
CA SER A 90 -5.17 -11.23 3.39
C SER A 90 -5.31 -10.10 2.38
N TYR A 91 -5.65 -8.89 2.83
CA TYR A 91 -5.75 -7.71 1.99
C TYR A 91 -4.44 -7.44 1.24
N ILE A 92 -3.31 -7.39 1.96
CA ILE A 92 -1.98 -7.16 1.38
C ILE A 92 -1.66 -8.21 0.31
N THR A 93 -1.92 -9.48 0.62
CA THR A 93 -1.68 -10.60 -0.30
C THR A 93 -2.51 -10.48 -1.58
N LYS A 94 -3.81 -10.17 -1.43
CA LYS A 94 -4.73 -9.99 -2.56
C LYS A 94 -4.35 -8.78 -3.41
N MET A 95 -4.01 -7.65 -2.79
CA MET A 95 -3.60 -6.45 -3.51
C MET A 95 -2.28 -6.65 -4.24
N LYS A 96 -1.27 -7.28 -3.62
CA LYS A 96 0.01 -7.64 -4.30
C LYS A 96 -0.26 -8.50 -5.54
N ALA A 97 -1.17 -9.46 -5.46
CA ALA A 97 -1.53 -10.31 -6.59
C ALA A 97 -2.33 -9.58 -7.68
N ALA A 98 -3.24 -8.67 -7.32
CA ALA A 98 -4.16 -8.03 -8.24
C ALA A 98 -3.56 -6.80 -8.95
N MET A 99 -2.75 -6.01 -8.24
CA MET A 99 -2.18 -4.77 -8.76
C MET A 99 -1.02 -5.00 -9.75
N GLN A 100 -0.35 -6.15 -9.70
CA GLN A 100 0.63 -6.59 -10.73
C GLN A 100 1.63 -5.49 -11.13
N ILE A 101 2.25 -4.83 -10.15
CA ILE A 101 3.22 -3.75 -10.40
C ILE A 101 4.43 -4.32 -11.14
N GLN A 102 4.78 -3.70 -12.26
CA GLN A 102 5.93 -4.03 -13.10
C GLN A 102 6.71 -2.77 -13.44
N THR A 103 8.02 -2.89 -13.60
CA THR A 103 8.89 -1.78 -13.98
C THR A 103 9.75 -2.16 -15.17
N LYS A 104 10.10 -1.15 -15.98
CA LYS A 104 10.99 -1.30 -17.13
C LYS A 104 11.79 -0.02 -17.35
N VAL A 105 13.09 -0.14 -17.55
CA VAL A 105 13.91 1.01 -17.98
C VAL A 105 13.46 1.45 -19.38
N LYS A 106 12.91 2.67 -19.48
CA LYS A 106 12.45 3.30 -20.72
C LYS A 106 13.54 4.14 -21.37
N LYS A 107 14.31 4.85 -20.55
CA LYS A 107 15.51 5.59 -20.96
C LYS A 107 16.66 5.20 -20.03
N ASP A 108 17.66 4.52 -20.57
CA ASP A 108 18.91 4.24 -19.85
C ASP A 108 19.84 5.44 -20.01
N ASP A 109 19.94 6.22 -18.95
CA ASP A 109 20.77 7.42 -18.84
C ASP A 109 21.67 7.24 -17.61
N ALA A 110 22.92 7.67 -17.73
CA ALA A 110 23.94 7.39 -16.70
C ALA A 110 23.71 8.16 -15.39
N GLU A 111 22.95 9.25 -15.44
CA GLU A 111 22.68 10.12 -14.28
C GLU A 111 21.18 10.21 -13.99
N HIS A 112 20.35 10.17 -15.04
CA HIS A 112 18.91 10.42 -14.95
C HIS A 112 18.07 9.41 -15.77
N PRO A 113 18.12 8.10 -15.43
CA PRO A 113 17.33 7.12 -16.14
C PRO A 113 15.84 7.37 -15.90
N VAL A 114 15.02 6.92 -16.86
CA VAL A 114 13.57 6.95 -16.76
C VAL A 114 13.06 5.53 -16.75
N VAL A 115 12.29 5.19 -15.72
CA VAL A 115 11.64 3.89 -15.55
C VAL A 115 10.15 4.06 -15.81
N GLU A 116 9.60 3.22 -16.67
CA GLU A 116 8.16 3.07 -16.82
C GLU A 116 7.65 2.09 -15.75
N VAL A 117 6.68 2.53 -14.96
CA VAL A 117 5.95 1.69 -14.00
C VAL A 117 4.60 1.38 -14.62
N THR A 118 4.27 0.09 -14.74
CA THR A 118 2.95 -0.38 -15.17
C THR A 118 2.27 -1.08 -13.99
N ALA A 119 1.01 -0.75 -13.72
CA ALA A 119 0.25 -1.38 -12.63
C ALA A 119 -1.24 -1.37 -12.92
N ASN A 120 -1.96 -2.33 -12.35
CA ASN A 120 -3.39 -2.19 -12.10
C ASN A 120 -3.52 -1.39 -10.80
N VAL A 121 -4.20 -0.25 -10.84
CA VAL A 121 -4.30 0.65 -9.69
C VAL A 121 -5.74 0.70 -9.19
N ILE A 122 -5.94 0.96 -7.89
CA ILE A 122 -7.28 1.04 -7.31
C ILE A 122 -8.10 2.12 -8.02
N ASP A 123 -9.30 1.77 -8.49
CA ASP A 123 -10.25 2.77 -8.94
C ASP A 123 -10.89 3.44 -7.72
N GLN A 124 -10.31 4.54 -7.26
CA GLN A 124 -10.76 5.24 -6.04
C GLN A 124 -12.24 5.62 -6.09
N ALA A 125 -12.76 6.05 -7.25
CA ALA A 125 -14.18 6.39 -7.38
C ALA A 125 -15.07 5.13 -7.30
N GLY A 126 -14.63 4.03 -7.90
CA GLY A 126 -15.29 2.74 -7.82
C GLY A 126 -15.25 2.14 -6.41
N ALA A 127 -14.11 2.24 -5.71
CA ALA A 127 -13.94 1.79 -4.34
C ALA A 127 -14.80 2.60 -3.36
N ASP A 128 -14.86 3.94 -3.51
CA ASP A 128 -15.75 4.80 -2.74
C ASP A 128 -17.22 4.41 -2.95
N LYS A 129 -17.61 4.10 -4.18
CA LYS A 129 -18.97 3.62 -4.49
C LYS A 129 -19.23 2.27 -3.82
N LEU A 130 -18.34 1.30 -4.00
CA LEU A 130 -18.43 -0.03 -3.41
C LEU A 130 -18.60 0.04 -1.88
N ALA A 131 -17.81 0.87 -1.20
CA ALA A 131 -17.90 1.07 0.24
C ALA A 131 -19.28 1.57 0.71
N SER A 132 -20.01 2.27 -0.16
CA SER A 132 -21.37 2.76 0.13
C SER A 132 -22.50 1.85 -0.31
N THR A 133 -22.23 0.89 -1.21
CA THR A 133 -23.27 0.05 -1.84
C THR A 133 -23.04 -1.45 -1.66
N SER A 134 -21.99 -1.87 -0.96
CA SER A 134 -21.72 -3.30 -0.70
C SER A 134 -22.83 -3.90 0.15
N GLU A 135 -23.61 -4.80 -0.46
CA GLU A 135 -24.74 -5.47 0.20
C GLU A 135 -24.29 -6.24 1.44
N ASP A 136 -23.15 -6.93 1.37
CA ASP A 136 -22.56 -7.68 2.50
C ASP A 136 -22.20 -6.75 3.67
N ILE A 137 -21.52 -5.63 3.40
CA ILE A 137 -21.12 -4.67 4.45
C ILE A 137 -22.35 -3.98 5.04
N ILE A 138 -23.35 -3.65 4.22
CA ILE A 138 -24.61 -3.07 4.68
C ILE A 138 -25.37 -4.09 5.55
N ALA A 139 -25.49 -5.33 5.11
CA ALA A 139 -26.18 -6.40 5.83
C ALA A 139 -25.50 -6.68 7.18
N LEU A 140 -24.16 -6.74 7.21
CA LEU A 140 -23.39 -6.85 8.43
C LEU A 140 -23.70 -5.70 9.41
N GLY A 141 -23.77 -4.46 8.91
CA GLY A 141 -24.15 -3.30 9.72
C GLY A 141 -25.57 -3.41 10.31
N VAL A 142 -26.53 -3.92 9.53
CA VAL A 142 -27.91 -4.16 9.99
C VAL A 142 -27.96 -5.24 11.07
N VAL A 143 -27.28 -6.36 10.86
CA VAL A 143 -27.20 -7.46 11.84
C VAL A 143 -26.56 -6.98 13.14
N LEU A 144 -25.45 -6.22 13.04
CA LEU A 144 -24.78 -5.61 14.19
C LEU A 144 -25.71 -4.70 14.98
N GLY A 145 -26.42 -3.79 14.29
CA GLY A 145 -27.38 -2.90 14.94
C GLY A 145 -28.51 -3.65 15.65
N ALA A 146 -29.04 -4.71 15.03
CA ALA A 146 -30.09 -5.54 15.63
C ALA A 146 -29.60 -6.31 16.87
N LEU A 147 -28.40 -6.90 16.81
CA LEU A 147 -27.81 -7.61 17.95
C LEU A 147 -27.50 -6.66 19.10
N GLN A 148 -26.97 -5.47 18.83
CA GLN A 148 -26.73 -4.45 19.84
C GLN A 148 -28.03 -3.95 20.48
N ALA A 149 -29.10 -3.77 19.71
CA ALA A 149 -30.42 -3.44 20.24
C ALA A 149 -30.99 -4.54 21.17
N ASN A 150 -30.57 -5.79 20.96
CA ASN A 150 -30.90 -6.93 21.81
C ASN A 150 -29.90 -7.14 22.98
N GLY A 151 -28.99 -6.19 23.22
CA GLY A 151 -28.09 -6.20 24.37
C GLY A 151 -26.74 -6.89 24.15
N TYR A 152 -26.40 -7.29 22.91
CA TYR A 152 -25.07 -7.80 22.63
C TYR A 152 -24.02 -6.70 22.68
N THR A 153 -22.88 -7.01 23.29
CA THR A 153 -21.72 -6.13 23.40
C THR A 153 -20.69 -6.44 22.31
N VAL A 154 -19.81 -5.48 22.03
CA VAL A 154 -18.68 -5.68 21.11
C VAL A 154 -17.79 -6.85 21.55
N GLU A 155 -17.57 -7.00 22.86
CA GLU A 155 -16.75 -8.08 23.40
C GLU A 155 -17.35 -9.46 23.13
N GLN A 156 -18.67 -9.58 23.20
CA GLN A 156 -19.36 -10.82 22.83
C GLN A 156 -19.19 -11.16 21.35
N PHE A 157 -19.22 -10.17 20.44
CA PHE A 157 -18.96 -10.40 19.02
C PHE A 157 -17.53 -10.89 18.77
N LYS A 158 -16.54 -10.34 19.48
CA LYS A 158 -15.13 -10.73 19.36
C LYS A 158 -14.87 -12.18 19.77
N GLN A 159 -15.68 -12.71 20.68
CA GLN A 159 -15.57 -14.06 21.22
C GLN A 159 -16.46 -15.08 20.50
N ASP A 160 -17.43 -14.63 19.71
CA ASP A 160 -18.34 -15.52 18.96
C ASP A 160 -17.69 -15.98 17.64
N PRO A 161 -17.35 -17.27 17.49
CA PRO A 161 -16.65 -17.77 16.32
C PRO A 161 -17.47 -17.72 15.03
N ASP A 162 -18.79 -17.89 15.11
CA ASP A 162 -19.67 -17.85 13.94
C ASP A 162 -19.82 -16.41 13.45
N PHE A 163 -19.95 -15.47 14.39
CA PHE A 163 -19.95 -14.04 14.08
C PHE A 163 -18.61 -13.59 13.46
N GLN A 164 -17.48 -14.00 14.04
CA GLN A 164 -16.14 -13.69 13.49
C GLN A 164 -16.01 -14.21 12.06
N LYS A 165 -16.37 -15.47 11.81
CA LYS A 165 -16.29 -16.08 10.49
C LYS A 165 -17.15 -15.34 9.46
N ALA A 166 -18.41 -15.06 9.78
CA ALA A 166 -19.33 -14.34 8.88
C ALA A 166 -18.84 -12.92 8.58
N THR A 167 -18.28 -12.23 9.59
CA THR A 167 -17.71 -10.89 9.41
C THR A 167 -16.51 -10.91 8.47
N ILE A 168 -15.59 -11.88 8.64
CA ILE A 168 -14.43 -12.05 7.76
C ILE A 168 -14.88 -12.35 6.33
N GLU A 169 -15.88 -13.20 6.13
CA GLU A 169 -16.43 -13.51 4.80
C GLU A 169 -16.99 -12.26 4.11
N CYS A 170 -17.74 -11.42 4.82
CA CYS A 170 -18.23 -10.14 4.30
C CYS A 170 -17.08 -9.21 3.89
N ILE A 171 -16.03 -9.11 4.72
CA ILE A 171 -14.86 -8.28 4.43
C ILE A 171 -14.08 -8.84 3.24
N ASP A 172 -13.89 -10.16 3.15
CA ASP A 172 -13.19 -10.79 2.05
C ASP A 172 -13.93 -10.60 0.71
N ASN A 173 -15.26 -10.71 0.71
CA ASN A 173 -16.09 -10.40 -0.46
C ASN A 173 -15.95 -8.93 -0.88
N TYR A 174 -15.96 -8.02 0.10
CA TYR A 174 -15.70 -6.60 -0.14
C TYR A 174 -14.32 -6.36 -0.78
N ILE A 175 -13.27 -6.95 -0.22
CA ILE A 175 -11.88 -6.83 -0.73
C ILE A 175 -11.79 -7.37 -2.16
N ASN A 176 -12.41 -8.52 -2.43
CA ASN A 176 -12.41 -9.15 -3.76
C ASN A 176 -13.16 -8.30 -4.82
N ALA A 177 -14.10 -7.45 -4.38
CA ALA A 177 -14.88 -6.60 -5.25
C ALA A 177 -14.23 -5.22 -5.52
N ILE A 178 -13.10 -4.89 -4.87
CA ILE A 178 -12.42 -3.61 -5.08
C ILE A 178 -12.05 -3.45 -6.56
N PRO A 179 -12.60 -2.43 -7.25
CA PRO A 179 -12.35 -2.27 -8.68
C PRO A 179 -10.95 -1.71 -8.94
N LEU A 180 -10.34 -2.18 -10.03
CA LEU A 180 -9.03 -1.72 -10.50
C LEU A 180 -9.12 -1.09 -11.90
N LYS A 181 -8.34 -0.05 -12.14
CA LYS A 181 -7.99 0.43 -13.48
C LYS A 181 -6.77 -0.33 -13.95
N MET A 182 -6.96 -1.16 -14.97
CA MET A 182 -5.93 -2.09 -15.45
C MET A 182 -4.86 -1.39 -16.30
N GLY A 183 -3.62 -1.86 -16.23
CA GLY A 183 -2.54 -1.48 -17.15
C GLY A 183 -2.23 0.02 -17.21
N GLN A 184 -2.39 0.73 -16.09
CA GLN A 184 -2.02 2.14 -16.01
C GLN A 184 -0.49 2.27 -16.01
N THR A 185 0.02 3.39 -16.52
CA THR A 185 1.47 3.62 -16.66
C THR A 185 1.89 4.94 -16.02
N TYR A 186 3.08 4.96 -15.44
CA TYR A 186 3.71 6.16 -14.88
C TYR A 186 5.20 6.21 -15.28
N GLU A 187 5.66 7.38 -15.73
CA GLU A 187 7.09 7.58 -16.04
C GLU A 187 7.80 8.15 -14.80
N CYS A 188 8.62 7.31 -14.18
CA CYS A 188 9.41 7.65 -13.02
C CYS A 188 10.81 8.08 -13.45
N LYS A 189 11.13 9.36 -13.27
CA LYS A 189 12.52 9.85 -13.39
C LYS A 189 13.30 9.46 -12.14
N CYS A 190 14.53 9.01 -12.33
CA CYS A 190 15.40 8.65 -11.23
C CYS A 190 16.62 9.57 -11.14
N GLU A 191 17.22 9.61 -9.97
CA GLU A 191 18.51 10.24 -9.71
C GLU A 191 19.39 9.34 -8.86
N ILE A 192 20.69 9.63 -8.84
CA ILE A 192 21.64 8.95 -7.96
C ILE A 192 21.63 9.63 -6.59
N VAL A 193 21.36 8.85 -5.57
CA VAL A 193 21.46 9.27 -4.16
C VAL A 193 22.54 8.49 -3.44
N LYS A 194 23.15 9.09 -2.42
CA LYS A 194 24.08 8.40 -1.52
C LYS A 194 23.32 7.89 -0.31
N GLY A 195 23.39 6.57 -0.06
CA GLY A 195 22.84 5.95 1.14
C GLY A 195 23.75 6.12 2.36
N ASP A 196 23.21 5.84 3.54
CA ASP A 196 23.92 5.95 4.82
C ASP A 196 25.09 4.95 4.93
N ASP A 197 25.06 3.87 4.16
CA ASP A 197 26.15 2.91 4.04
C ASP A 197 27.31 3.40 3.14
N GLY A 198 27.19 4.62 2.62
CA GLY A 198 28.17 5.28 1.76
C GLY A 198 28.08 4.88 0.28
N LYS A 199 27.18 3.97 -0.10
CA LYS A 199 26.98 3.54 -1.48
C LYS A 199 26.00 4.43 -2.25
N THR A 200 25.98 4.26 -3.56
CA THR A 200 25.07 4.96 -4.47
C THR A 200 23.87 4.09 -4.82
N TYR A 201 22.69 4.71 -4.89
CA TYR A 201 21.40 4.08 -5.19
C TYR A 201 20.61 4.90 -6.21
N TRP A 202 19.72 4.23 -6.94
CA TRP A 202 18.71 4.92 -7.73
C TRP A 202 17.50 5.26 -6.85
N ALA A 203 17.06 6.50 -6.89
CA ALA A 203 15.84 6.93 -6.21
C ALA A 203 14.90 7.62 -7.20
N PRO A 204 13.56 7.42 -7.08
CA PRO A 204 12.59 8.27 -7.76
C PRO A 204 12.77 9.74 -7.39
N VAL A 205 12.78 10.63 -8.38
CA VAL A 205 12.77 12.08 -8.14
C VAL A 205 11.41 12.53 -7.59
N ASP A 206 10.32 11.92 -8.06
CA ASP A 206 8.95 12.20 -7.61
C ASP A 206 8.34 10.98 -6.91
N VAL A 207 8.79 10.76 -5.68
CA VAL A 207 8.30 9.69 -4.78
C VAL A 207 6.81 9.86 -4.48
N ASP A 208 6.34 11.10 -4.29
CA ASP A 208 4.93 11.39 -3.98
C ASP A 208 4.02 11.13 -5.18
N GLY A 209 4.46 11.48 -6.40
CA GLY A 209 3.78 11.15 -7.65
C GLY A 209 3.71 9.64 -7.86
N LEU A 210 4.81 8.92 -7.61
CA LEU A 210 4.84 7.46 -7.67
C LEU A 210 3.85 6.83 -6.66
N LYS A 211 3.84 7.34 -5.42
CA LYS A 211 2.89 6.91 -4.39
C LYS A 211 1.45 7.11 -4.83
N LYS A 212 1.10 8.30 -5.33
CA LYS A 212 -0.26 8.60 -5.80
C LYS A 212 -0.66 7.67 -6.93
N PHE A 213 0.22 7.48 -7.91
CA PHE A 213 0.01 6.57 -9.01
C PHE A 213 -0.33 5.14 -8.55
N VAL A 214 0.52 4.51 -7.72
CA VAL A 214 0.26 3.12 -7.27
C VAL A 214 -1.00 3.02 -6.42
N ASN A 215 -1.38 4.10 -5.72
CA ASN A 215 -2.62 4.16 -4.96
C ASN A 215 -3.85 4.60 -5.79
N GLY A 216 -3.70 4.87 -7.10
CA GLY A 216 -4.79 5.28 -7.98
C GLY A 216 -5.34 6.68 -7.74
N LEU A 217 -4.51 7.60 -7.22
CA LEU A 217 -4.83 8.98 -6.84
C LEU A 217 -4.35 10.03 -7.85
#